data_AF-A0A4Y1VE04-F1
#
_entry.id   AF-A0A4Y1VE04-F1
#
_cell.length_a   1.000
_cell.length_b   1.000
_cell.length_c   1.000
_cell.angle_alpha   90.00
_cell.angle_beta   90.00
_cell.angle_gamma   90.00
#
_symmetry.space_group_name_H-M   'P 1'
#
loop_
_entity.id
_entity.type
_entity.pdbx_description
1 polymer ?
#
loop_
_entity_poly.entity_id
_entity_poly.type
_entity_poly.pdbx_seq_one_letter_code
_entity_poly.pdbx_strand_id
1 'polypeptide(L)' 'MAYHCEIHPGIISEAMGHSSITVTETYLKPFSNRKIDEANQKVISFVKNEGYPV' A
#
# COMPACT_ATOMS: atom_id res chain seq x y z
N MET A 1 -1.27 -1.16 -8.75
CA MET A 1 -1.51 -2.46 -8.10
C MET A 1 -2.47 -2.38 -6.91
N ALA A 2 -2.31 -1.47 -5.94
CA ALA A 2 -3.33 -1.31 -4.87
C ALA A 2 -4.75 -1.00 -5.42
N TYR A 3 -4.85 -0.11 -6.41
CA TYR A 3 -6.12 0.16 -7.14
C TYR A 3 -6.46 -0.87 -8.23
N HIS A 4 -5.53 -1.76 -8.60
CA HIS A 4 -5.77 -2.77 -9.65
C HIS A 4 -6.32 -4.09 -9.05
N CYS A 5 -6.12 -4.33 -7.76
CA CYS A 5 -6.59 -5.52 -7.05
C CYS A 5 -7.95 -5.34 -6.36
N GLU A 6 -8.70 -4.26 -6.66
CA GLU A 6 -9.98 -3.93 -6.00
C GLU A 6 -9.91 -3.88 -4.47
N ILE A 7 -8.72 -3.65 -3.91
CA ILE A 7 -8.54 -3.52 -2.46
C ILE A 7 -9.18 -2.21 -2.04
N HIS A 8 -10.24 -2.29 -1.25
CA HIS A 8 -10.93 -1.10 -0.76
C HIS A 8 -9.95 -0.22 0.05
N PRO A 9 -9.90 1.11 -0.18
CA PRO A 9 -9.02 2.03 0.55
C PRO A 9 -9.13 1.93 2.08
N GLY A 10 -10.27 1.45 2.60
CA GLY A 10 -10.47 1.14 4.01
C GLY A 10 -9.46 0.15 4.59
N ILE A 11 -9.10 -0.90 3.85
CA ILE A 11 -8.12 -1.91 4.30
C ILE A 11 -6.72 -1.28 4.41
N ILE A 12 -6.37 -0.43 3.45
CA ILE A 12 -5.10 0.31 3.47
C ILE A 12 -5.09 1.29 4.65
N SER A 13 -6.19 2.01 4.85
CA SER A 13 -6.35 2.95 5.97
C SER A 13 -6.17 2.26 7.32
N GLU A 14 -6.76 1.09 7.50
CA GLU A 14 -6.65 0.28 8.72
C GLU A 14 -5.21 -0.20 8.93
N ALA A 15 -4.56 -0.75 7.90
CA ALA A 15 -3.17 -1.18 7.99
C ALA A 15 -2.18 -0.04 8.28
N MET A 16 -2.49 1.18 7.82
CA MET A 16 -1.71 2.39 8.12
C MET A 16 -2.00 2.97 9.51
N GLY A 17 -3.04 2.48 10.22
CA GLY A 17 -3.48 3.05 11.50
C GLY A 17 -4.07 4.46 11.35
N HIS A 18 -4.60 4.79 10.18
CA HIS A 18 -5.19 6.10 9.93
C HIS A 18 -6.61 6.20 10.46
N SER A 19 -6.96 7.38 10.96
CA SER A 19 -8.27 7.67 11.55
C SER A 19 -9.43 7.68 10.54
N SER A 20 -9.15 7.78 9.23
CA SER A 20 -10.16 7.69 8.17
C SER A 20 -9.56 7.40 6.80
N ILE A 21 -10.43 6.92 5.88
CA ILE A 21 -10.08 6.70 4.47
C ILE A 21 -9.61 8.00 3.80
N THR A 22 -10.27 9.13 4.08
CA THR A 22 -9.92 10.43 3.49
C THR A 22 -8.51 10.88 3.87
N VAL A 23 -8.06 10.56 5.09
CA VAL A 23 -6.66 10.80 5.49
C VAL A 23 -5.75 9.98 4.59
N THR A 24 -6.02 8.69 4.44
CA THR A 24 -5.26 7.79 3.54
C THR A 24 -5.20 8.30 2.10
N GLU A 25 -6.31 8.76 1.54
CA GLU A 25 -6.35 9.36 0.20
C GLU A 25 -5.47 10.62 0.09
N THR A 26 -5.50 11.47 1.12
CA THR A 26 -4.70 12.70 1.17
C THR A 26 -3.21 12.40 1.23
N TYR A 27 -2.80 11.37 1.99
CA TYR A 27 -1.41 10.92 2.06
C TYR A 27 -0.90 10.37 0.72
N LEU A 28 -1.77 9.70 -0.06
CA LEU A 28 -1.38 9.08 -1.33
C LEU A 28 -1.47 10.05 -2.53
N LYS A 29 -2.29 11.10 -2.45
CA LYS A 29 -2.53 12.11 -3.50
C LYS A 29 -1.25 12.69 -4.16
N PRO A 30 -0.15 12.95 -3.45
CA PRO A 30 1.06 13.53 -4.06
C PRO A 30 1.83 12.56 -4.97
N PHE A 31 1.52 11.26 -4.95
CA PHE A 31 2.29 10.25 -5.67
C PHE A 31 1.56 9.78 -6.93
N SER A 32 2.30 9.67 -8.03
CA SER A 32 1.76 9.03 -9.23
C SER A 32 1.55 7.54 -9.01
N ASN A 33 0.57 6.96 -9.71
CA ASN A 33 0.28 5.53 -9.65
C ASN A 33 1.54 4.66 -9.92
N ARG A 34 2.40 5.10 -10.85
CA ARG A 34 3.66 4.41 -11.14
C ARG A 34 4.58 4.33 -9.92
N LYS A 35 4.73 5.43 -9.17
CA LYS A 35 5.60 5.46 -7.98
C LYS A 35 5.04 4.60 -6.85
N ILE A 36 3.71 4.57 -6.71
CA ILE A 36 3.02 3.66 -5.79
C ILE A 36 3.28 2.20 -6.19
N ASP A 37 3.25 1.89 -7.48
CA ASP A 37 3.49 0.53 -7.97
C ASP A 37 4.93 0.05 -7.78
N GLU A 38 5.90 0.93 -8.02
CA GLU A 38 7.31 0.66 -7.72
C GLU A 38 7.53 0.36 -6.23
N ALA A 39 6.85 1.10 -5.33
CA ALA A 39 6.91 0.83 -3.89
C ALA A 39 6.26 -0.52 -3.53
N ASN A 40 5.09 -0.82 -4.09
CA ASN A 40 4.41 -2.11 -3.88
C ASN A 40 5.27 -3.29 -4.32
N GLN A 41 5.94 -3.19 -5.47
CA GLN A 41 6.84 -4.24 -5.96
C GLN A 41 8.02 -4.48 -5.01
N LYS A 42 8.58 -3.42 -4.39
CA LYS A 42 9.64 -3.56 -3.39
C LYS A 42 9.16 -4.31 -2.15
N VAL A 43 7.98 -3.97 -1.62
CA VAL A 43 7.39 -4.65 -0.46
C VAL A 43 7.09 -6.12 -0.77
N ILE A 44 6.46 -6.40 -1.91
CA ILE A 44 6.15 -7.76 -2.35
C ILE A 44 7.44 -8.56 -2.55
N SER A 45 8.45 -7.97 -3.19
CA SER A 45 9.76 -8.59 -3.40
C SER A 45 10.46 -8.88 -2.08
N PHE A 46 10.38 -7.97 -1.11
CA PHE A 46 10.94 -8.17 0.23
C PHE A 46 10.28 -9.37 0.92
N VAL A 47 8.95 -9.40 0.98
CA VAL A 47 8.18 -10.50 1.60
C VAL A 47 8.39 -11.83 0.88
N LYS A 48 8.53 -11.84 -0.45
CA LYS A 48 8.72 -13.06 -1.24
C LYS A 48 10.15 -13.61 -1.16
N ASN A 49 11.16 -12.76 -1.03
CA ASN A 49 12.56 -13.18 -0.99
C ASN A 49 13.08 -13.40 0.43
N GLU A 50 12.41 -12.88 1.46
CA GLU A 50 12.73 -13.13 2.88
C GLU A 50 11.45 -13.44 3.66
N GLY A 51 11.08 -14.73 3.68
CA GLY A 51 10.48 -15.27 4.89
C GLY A 51 11.54 -15.21 5.99
N TYR A 52 11.37 -14.31 6.96
CA TYR A 52 12.14 -14.39 8.20
C TYR A 52 11.93 -15.80 8.79
N PRO A 53 12.99 -16.55 9.16
CA PRO A 53 12.83 -17.68 10.04
C PRO A 53 12.28 -17.15 11.37
N VAL A 54 11.12 -17.67 11.75
CA VAL A 54 10.54 -17.51 13.10
C VAL A 54 11.46 -18.08 14.16
#